data_AF-A0A498E369-F1
#
_entry.id   AF-A0A498E369-F1
#
_cell.length_a   1.000
_cell.length_b   1.000
_cell.length_c   1.000
_cell.angle_alpha   90.00
_cell.angle_beta   90.00
_cell.angle_gamma   90.00
#
_symmetry.space_group_name_H-M   'P 1'
#
loop_
_entity.id
_entity.type
_entity.pdbx_description
1 polymer ?
#
loop_
_entity_poly.entity_id
_entity_poly.type
_entity_poly.pdbx_seq_one_letter_code
_entity_poly.pdbx_strand_id
1 'polypeptide(L)' 'MTHSAWHDEIKQVLPKDYYRRINRFLDEVYATGVVYPPRDNVFKALQVTPL' A
#
# COMPACT_ATOMS: atom_id res chain seq x y z
N MET A 1 5.40 -5.97 2.70
CA MET A 1 4.19 -6.10 3.53
C MET A 1 4.10 -7.54 3.95
N THR A 2 3.99 -7.83 5.24
CA THR A 2 3.47 -9.14 5.69
C THR A 2 2.11 -9.33 5.02
N HIS A 3 1.91 -10.48 4.36
CA HIS A 3 0.69 -10.79 3.61
C HIS A 3 -0.49 -10.85 4.60
N SER A 4 -1.29 -9.78 4.69
CA SER A 4 -2.57 -9.83 5.40
C SER A 4 -3.60 -10.55 4.54
N ALA A 5 -4.65 -11.12 5.14
CA ALA A 5 -5.76 -11.73 4.40
C ALA A 5 -6.37 -10.76 3.37
N TRP A 6 -6.43 -9.46 3.72
CA TRP A 6 -6.82 -8.39 2.79
C TRP A 6 -5.93 -8.29 1.55
N HIS A 7 -4.62 -8.58 1.64
CA HIS A 7 -3.72 -8.52 0.49
C HIS A 7 -4.16 -9.47 -0.63
N ASP A 8 -4.54 -10.70 -0.26
CA ASP A 8 -4.88 -11.74 -1.23
C ASP A 8 -6.22 -11.44 -1.92
N GLU A 9 -7.22 -10.95 -1.18
CA GLU A 9 -8.51 -10.52 -1.75
C GLU A 9 -8.37 -9.32 -2.68
N ILE A 10 -7.66 -8.28 -2.23
CA ILE A 10 -7.48 -7.05 -3.00
C ILE A 10 -6.69 -7.32 -4.29
N LYS A 11 -5.69 -8.21 -4.25
CA LYS A 11 -4.87 -8.55 -5.41
C LYS A 11 -5.68 -9.21 -6.54
N GLN A 12 -6.78 -9.89 -6.23
CA GLN A 12 -7.65 -10.52 -7.24
C GLN A 12 -8.43 -9.50 -8.07
N VAL A 13 -8.76 -8.34 -7.49
CA VAL A 13 -9.57 -7.30 -8.14
C VAL A 13 -8.75 -6.16 -8.74
N LEU A 14 -7.50 -6.02 -8.32
CA LEU A 14 -6.63 -4.97 -8.83
C LEU A 14 -6.10 -5.29 -10.24
N PRO A 15 -5.93 -4.27 -11.10
CA PRO A 15 -5.27 -4.46 -12.38
C PRO A 15 -3.85 -5.02 -12.22
N LYS A 16 -3.39 -5.74 -13.24
CA LYS A 16 -2.00 -6.20 -13.34
C LYS A 16 -1.05 -5.00 -13.14
N ASP A 17 0.02 -5.23 -12.37
CA ASP A 17 1.05 -4.24 -12.03
C ASP A 17 0.61 -3.05 -11.17
N TYR A 18 -0.65 -2.97 -10.71
CA TYR A 18 -1.13 -1.87 -9.88
C TYR A 18 -0.29 -1.68 -8.61
N TYR A 19 0.02 -2.78 -7.92
CA TYR A 19 0.82 -2.75 -6.69
C TYR A 19 2.23 -2.18 -6.92
N ARG A 20 2.85 -2.45 -8.08
CA ARG A 20 4.14 -1.87 -8.44
C ARG A 20 4.02 -0.37 -8.68
N ARG A 21 2.97 0.04 -9.40
CA ARG A 21 2.72 1.45 -9.74
C ARG A 21 2.48 2.30 -8.50
N ILE A 22 1.67 1.83 -7.55
CA ILE A 22 1.39 2.59 -6.32
C ILE A 22 2.63 2.73 -5.44
N ASN A 23 3.47 1.69 -5.31
CA ASN A 23 4.71 1.80 -4.54
C ASN A 23 5.67 2.81 -5.18
N ARG A 24 5.85 2.78 -6.51
CA ARG A 24 6.67 3.78 -7.20
C ARG A 24 6.14 5.20 -6.98
N PHE A 25 4.84 5.41 -7.09
CA PHE A 25 4.21 6.72 -6.83
C PHE A 25 4.47 7.18 -5.39
N LEU A 26 4.29 6.30 -4.40
CA LEU A 26 4.58 6.63 -3.01
C LEU A 26 6.06 7.00 -2.84
N ASP A 27 6.99 6.23 -3.40
CA ASP A 27 8.42 6.53 -3.30
C ASP A 27 8.76 7.91 -3.89
N GLU A 28 8.14 8.27 -5.02
CA GLU A 28 8.30 9.58 -5.66
C GLU A 28 7.79 10.72 -4.76
N VAL A 29 6.55 10.64 -4.25
CA VAL A 29 5.96 11.76 -3.49
C VAL A 29 6.58 11.96 -2.11
N TYR A 30 6.99 10.88 -1.43
CA TYR A 30 7.70 11.00 -0.14
C TYR A 30 9.15 11.48 -0.32
N ALA A 31 9.73 11.34 -1.51
CA ALA A 31 11.04 11.91 -1.83
C ALA A 31 10.98 13.41 -2.15
N THR A 32 9.83 13.92 -2.60
CA THR A 32 9.70 15.32 -3.06
C THR A 32 9.17 16.28 -1.99
N GLY A 33 8.61 15.78 -0.89
CA GLY A 33 8.11 16.64 0.17
C GLY A 33 7.53 15.88 1.36
N VAL A 34 7.00 16.64 2.31
CA VAL A 34 6.34 16.08 3.49
C VAL A 34 4.94 15.61 3.10
N VAL A 35 4.75 14.29 3.12
CA VAL A 35 3.48 13.63 2.88
C VAL A 35 3.04 12.95 4.18
N TYR A 36 1.74 13.04 4.49
CA TYR A 36 1.13 12.38 5.63
C TYR A 36 0.14 11.30 5.18
N PRO A 37 -0.02 10.19 5.94
CA PRO A 37 0.70 9.84 7.17
C PRO A 37 2.17 9.45 6.91
N PRO A 38 2.99 9.04 7.89
CA PRO A 38 4.26 8.39 7.58
C PRO A 38 4.06 7.22 6.61
N ARG A 39 4.98 7.00 5.67
CA ARG A 39 4.86 6.01 4.59
C ARG A 39 4.46 4.62 5.07
N ASP A 40 5.02 4.17 6.19
CA ASP A 40 4.75 2.86 6.77
C ASP A 40 3.31 2.71 7.30
N ASN A 41 2.60 3.83 7.49
CA ASN A 41 1.23 3.85 7.96
C ASN A 41 0.17 3.88 6.83
N VAL A 42 0.58 4.04 5.56
CA VAL A 42 -0.35 4.16 4.42
C VAL A 42 -1.32 2.96 4.33
N PHE A 43 -0.85 1.76 4.68
CA PHE A 43 -1.66 0.53 4.64
C PHE A 43 -1.92 -0.06 6.02
N LYS A 44 -1.72 0.71 7.10
CA LYS A 44 -1.76 0.19 8.48
C LYS A 44 -3.10 -0.46 8.81
N ALA A 45 -4.21 0.15 8.41
CA ALA A 45 -5.55 -0.37 8.66
C ALA A 45 -5.73 -1.80 8.13
N LEU A 46 -5.24 -2.08 6.92
CA LEU A 46 -5.30 -3.40 6.29
C LEU A 46 -4.38 -4.45 6.95
N GLN A 47 -3.41 -4.00 7.75
CA GLN A 47 -2.50 -4.88 8.48
C GLN A 47 -3.02 -5.22 9.88
N VAL A 48 -3.69 -4.27 10.53
CA VAL A 48 -4.13 -4.40 11.94
C VAL A 48 -5.58 -4.82 12.11
N THR A 49 -6.37 -4.74 11.04
CA THR A 49 -7.76 -5.22 11.03
C THR A 49 -7.81 -6.49 10.19
N PRO A 50 -7.97 -7.68 10.82
CA PRO A 50 -8.18 -8.93 10.09
C PRO A 50 -9.41 -8.85 9.16
N LEU A 51 -9.42 -9.70 8.13
CA LEU A 51 -10.57 -9.90 7.25
C LEU A 51 -11.69 -10.65 7.98
#